data_AF-A0A5B0RXM6-F1
#
_entry.id   AF-A0A5B0RXM6-F1
#
_cell.length_a   1.000
_cell.length_b   1.000
_cell.length_c   1.000
_cell.angle_alpha   90.00
_cell.angle_beta   90.00
_cell.angle_gamma   90.00
#
_symmetry.space_group_name_H-M   'P 1'
#
loop_
_entity.id
_entity.type
_entity.pdbx_description
1 polymer ?
#
loop_
_entity_poly.entity_id
_entity_poly.type
_entity_poly.pdbx_seq_one_letter_code
_entity_poly.pdbx_strand_id
1 'polypeptide(L)'
;MTGAGRSRSVDFKAIQDKANKESKIRIEKEKELERLANKNLLKEIEEERAKHQKEVEKRLLERENNKNNYQSLIDIDMANTPTAKDYLFLKSEFDKLKLMLPQSGNPDPIGIHYAANPAKTKLECDGFNYKIWEKELNRTLRQIFQIKDFSSLESNFTDRLLDEQDSISRLIRSTINEDLLGIVDSTDNEDPWSILELLKAKCSRSDRQHKISLVEQIIALVTDKTPGSEVSLAKWSCVMAKVKQFKITVDELGGLFLQSLFIAPIGVDPKTFEFSVDQNLELKDKPSFSDVTTIIQSASSKSKNKQRPNRY
;
A
#
# COMPACT_ATOMS: atom_id res chain seq x y z
N MET A 1 36.04 44.60 -76.06
CA MET A 1 35.50 43.80 -74.92
C MET A 1 34.57 44.70 -74.11
N THR A 2 33.33 44.85 -74.54
CA THR A 2 32.34 45.72 -73.89
C THR A 2 30.96 45.08 -74.07
N GLY A 3 30.54 44.32 -73.07
CA GLY A 3 29.27 43.58 -73.15
C GLY A 3 29.01 42.70 -71.93
N ALA A 4 29.11 43.25 -70.72
CA ALA A 4 28.73 42.49 -69.51
C ALA A 4 28.16 43.35 -68.36
N GLY A 5 28.15 44.69 -68.48
CA GLY A 5 27.79 45.59 -67.37
C GLY A 5 26.30 45.92 -67.23
N ARG A 6 25.48 45.75 -68.29
CA ARG A 6 24.06 46.15 -68.26
C ARG A 6 23.10 45.05 -67.80
N SER A 7 23.49 43.77 -67.90
CA SER A 7 22.62 42.63 -67.54
C SER A 7 22.47 42.43 -66.03
N ARG A 8 23.58 42.52 -65.27
CA ARG A 8 23.58 42.23 -63.82
C ARG A 8 22.78 43.23 -62.97
N SER A 9 22.66 44.49 -63.41
CA SER A 9 21.91 45.52 -62.69
C SER A 9 20.39 45.33 -62.79
N VAL A 10 19.90 44.80 -63.92
CA VAL A 10 18.48 44.50 -64.12
C VAL A 10 18.08 43.27 -63.30
N ASP A 11 18.95 42.26 -63.25
CA ASP A 11 18.72 41.04 -62.47
C ASP A 11 18.66 41.31 -60.96
N PHE A 12 19.52 42.19 -60.42
CA PHE A 12 19.52 42.49 -58.98
C PHE A 12 18.26 43.23 -58.53
N LYS A 13 17.76 44.16 -59.36
CA LYS A 13 16.52 44.89 -59.08
C LYS A 13 15.30 43.96 -59.13
N ALA A 14 15.26 43.05 -60.11
CA ALA A 14 14.21 42.04 -60.21
C ALA A 14 14.18 41.08 -59.01
N ILE A 15 15.36 40.69 -58.49
CA ILE A 15 15.48 39.86 -57.29
C ILE A 15 14.99 40.63 -56.05
N GLN A 16 15.36 41.89 -55.89
CA GLN A 16 14.95 42.71 -54.75
C GLN A 16 13.43 42.97 -54.76
N ASP A 17 12.85 43.25 -55.93
CA ASP A 17 11.41 43.44 -56.09
C ASP A 17 10.63 42.15 -55.82
N LYS A 18 11.16 41.00 -56.24
CA LYS A 18 10.58 39.69 -55.93
C LYS A 18 10.62 39.39 -54.43
N ALA A 19 11.75 39.61 -53.76
CA ALA A 19 11.88 39.41 -52.32
C ALA A 19 10.94 40.35 -51.51
N ASN A 20 10.81 41.60 -51.94
CA ASN A 20 9.88 42.55 -51.32
C ASN A 20 8.42 42.13 -51.50
N LYS A 21 8.06 41.60 -52.68
CA LYS A 21 6.72 41.09 -52.95
C LYS A 21 6.41 39.83 -52.13
N GLU A 22 7.35 38.91 -52.02
CA GLU A 22 7.23 37.70 -51.20
C GLU A 22 7.10 38.03 -49.70
N SER A 23 7.89 39.00 -49.21
CA SER A 23 7.79 39.49 -47.83
C SER A 23 6.41 40.08 -47.53
N LYS A 24 5.87 40.93 -48.43
CA LYS A 24 4.51 41.47 -48.29
C LYS A 24 3.45 40.38 -48.24
N ILE A 25 3.53 39.39 -49.13
CA ILE A 25 2.59 38.26 -49.15
C ILE A 25 2.66 37.45 -47.85
N ARG A 26 3.87 37.24 -47.31
CA ARG A 26 4.06 36.52 -46.05
C ARG A 26 3.42 37.26 -44.87
N ILE A 27 3.64 38.57 -44.77
CA ILE A 27 3.05 39.42 -43.72
C ILE A 27 1.52 39.42 -43.83
N GLU A 28 0.96 39.49 -45.05
CA GLU A 28 -0.49 39.46 -45.26
C GLU A 28 -1.10 38.13 -44.79
N LYS A 29 -0.47 37.00 -45.15
CA LYS A 29 -0.90 35.67 -44.71
C LYS A 29 -0.83 35.49 -43.20
N GLU A 30 0.20 36.03 -42.56
CA GLU A 30 0.36 35.96 -41.11
C GLU A 30 -0.75 36.75 -40.40
N LYS A 31 -1.10 37.95 -40.90
CA LYS A 31 -2.24 38.73 -40.40
C LYS A 31 -3.58 38.03 -40.60
N GLU A 32 -3.78 37.31 -41.71
CA GLU A 32 -5.00 36.53 -41.92
C GLU A 32 -5.10 35.34 -40.96
N LEU A 33 -3.99 34.65 -40.71
CA LEU A 33 -3.93 33.56 -39.73
C LEU A 33 -4.22 34.05 -38.31
N GLU A 34 -3.66 35.20 -37.93
CA GLU A 34 -3.91 35.82 -36.62
C GLU A 34 -5.39 36.24 -36.47
N ARG A 35 -5.99 36.82 -37.51
CA ARG A 35 -7.43 37.14 -37.52
C ARG A 35 -8.30 35.90 -37.36
N LEU A 36 -7.94 34.80 -38.02
CA LEU A 36 -8.69 33.54 -37.92
C LEU A 36 -8.56 32.93 -36.53
N ALA A 37 -7.35 32.93 -35.95
CA ALA A 37 -7.11 32.45 -34.59
C ALA A 37 -7.90 33.25 -33.55
N ASN A 38 -7.89 34.58 -33.66
CA ASN A 38 -8.65 35.45 -32.76
C ASN A 38 -10.17 35.24 -32.89
N LYS A 39 -10.68 34.99 -34.10
CA LYS A 39 -12.09 34.69 -34.32
C LYS A 39 -12.51 33.35 -33.68
N ASN A 40 -11.65 32.34 -33.77
CA ASN A 40 -11.91 31.04 -33.15
C ASN A 40 -11.88 31.13 -31.62
N LEU A 41 -10.90 31.83 -31.05
CA LEU A 41 -10.83 32.08 -29.61
C LEU A 41 -12.07 32.81 -29.08
N LEU A 42 -12.56 33.81 -29.82
CA LEU A 42 -13.77 34.54 -29.42
C LEU A 42 -14.98 33.62 -29.34
N LYS A 43 -15.12 32.72 -30.33
CA LYS A 43 -16.21 31.75 -30.40
C LYS A 43 -16.14 30.75 -29.23
N GLU A 44 -14.96 30.26 -28.89
CA GLU A 44 -14.75 29.36 -27.76
C GLU A 44 -15.10 30.02 -26.42
N ILE A 45 -14.72 31.29 -26.23
CA ILE A 45 -15.08 32.08 -25.04
C ILE A 45 -16.61 32.26 -24.93
N GLU A 46 -17.29 32.52 -26.04
CA GLU A 46 -18.76 32.65 -26.07
C GLU A 46 -19.46 31.32 -25.74
N GLU A 47 -18.95 30.20 -26.27
CA GLU A 47 -19.48 28.87 -25.97
C GLU A 47 -19.30 28.50 -24.49
N GLU A 48 -18.13 28.78 -23.89
CA GLU A 48 -17.89 28.54 -22.47
C GLU A 48 -18.73 29.45 -21.57
N ARG A 49 -18.91 30.73 -21.93
CA ARG A 49 -19.83 31.62 -21.21
C ARG A 49 -21.27 31.10 -21.23
N ALA A 50 -21.73 30.60 -22.38
CA ALA A 50 -23.07 30.03 -22.50
C ALA A 50 -23.24 28.75 -21.67
N LYS A 51 -22.23 27.89 -21.60
CA LYS A 51 -22.23 26.70 -20.73
C LYS A 51 -22.25 27.10 -19.25
N HIS A 52 -21.41 28.04 -18.85
CA HIS A 52 -21.36 28.52 -17.47
C HIS A 52 -22.69 29.14 -17.04
N GLN A 53 -23.31 29.94 -17.90
CA GLN A 53 -24.63 30.53 -17.62
C GLN A 53 -25.70 29.46 -17.37
N LYS A 54 -25.74 28.41 -18.20
CA LYS A 54 -26.68 27.29 -18.01
C LYS A 54 -26.44 26.54 -16.70
N GLU A 55 -25.19 26.33 -16.31
CA GLU A 55 -24.85 25.69 -15.04
C GLU A 55 -25.24 26.55 -13.83
N VAL A 56 -25.06 27.88 -13.92
CA VAL A 56 -25.50 28.82 -12.88
C VAL A 56 -27.03 28.79 -12.74
N GLU A 57 -27.77 28.82 -13.85
CA GLU A 57 -29.24 28.71 -13.84
C GLU A 57 -29.72 27.39 -13.24
N LYS A 58 -29.06 26.26 -13.60
CA LYS A 58 -29.36 24.95 -13.01
C LYS A 58 -29.17 24.95 -11.50
N ARG A 59 -28.06 25.52 -11.00
CA ARG A 59 -27.78 25.63 -9.55
C ARG A 59 -28.77 26.54 -8.83
N LEU A 60 -29.24 27.60 -9.48
CA LEU A 60 -30.27 28.47 -8.91
C LEU A 60 -31.60 27.73 -8.78
N LEU A 61 -32.00 26.97 -9.82
CA LEU A 61 -33.21 26.16 -9.78
C LEU A 61 -33.14 25.06 -8.71
N GLU A 62 -32.00 24.39 -8.56
CA GLU A 62 -31.77 23.41 -7.49
C GLU A 62 -31.86 24.05 -6.10
N ARG A 63 -31.31 25.26 -5.91
CA ARG A 63 -31.43 26.00 -4.66
C ARG A 63 -32.87 26.40 -4.35
N GLU A 64 -33.63 26.82 -5.35
CA GLU A 64 -35.02 27.24 -5.19
C GLU A 64 -35.94 26.04 -4.88
N ASN A 65 -35.73 24.91 -5.55
CA ASN A 65 -36.41 23.65 -5.21
C ASN A 65 -36.10 23.18 -3.78
N ASN A 66 -34.83 23.26 -3.36
CA ASN A 66 -34.47 22.93 -1.98
C ASN A 66 -35.12 23.89 -0.98
N LYS A 67 -35.15 25.19 -1.26
CA LYS A 67 -35.82 26.18 -0.40
C LYS A 67 -37.32 25.91 -0.25
N ASN A 68 -38.00 25.53 -1.33
CA ASN A 68 -39.43 25.17 -1.30
C ASN A 68 -39.68 23.88 -0.51
N ASN A 69 -38.75 22.91 -0.55
CA ASN A 69 -38.82 21.70 0.25
C ASN A 69 -38.67 22.00 1.76
N TYR A 70 -37.76 22.91 2.14
CA TYR A 70 -37.63 23.36 3.53
C TYR A 70 -38.86 24.15 4.02
N GLN A 71 -39.46 24.99 3.17
CA GLN A 71 -40.66 25.73 3.52
C GLN A 71 -41.88 24.82 3.70
N SER A 72 -42.02 23.81 2.83
CA SER A 72 -43.00 22.72 2.97
C SER A 72 -42.86 21.95 4.30
N LEU A 73 -41.62 21.74 4.78
CA LEU A 73 -41.39 21.08 6.08
C LEU A 73 -41.82 21.98 7.26
N ILE A 74 -41.62 23.29 7.16
CA ILE A 74 -41.98 24.26 8.20
C ILE A 74 -43.50 24.40 8.33
N ASP A 75 -44.24 24.37 7.22
CA ASP A 75 -45.71 24.48 7.23
C ASP A 75 -46.40 23.22 7.80
N ILE A 76 -45.74 22.05 7.74
CA ILE A 76 -46.22 20.81 8.40
C ILE A 76 -45.99 20.85 9.92
N ASP A 77 -44.95 21.53 10.40
CA ASP A 77 -44.52 21.53 11.80
C ASP A 77 -45.24 22.59 12.67
N MET A 78 -45.80 23.65 12.08
CA MET A 78 -46.54 24.67 12.84
C MET A 78 -47.94 24.23 13.32
N ALA A 79 -48.43 23.04 12.91
CA ALA A 79 -49.66 22.46 13.42
C ALA A 79 -49.46 21.65 14.73
N ASN A 80 -48.22 21.34 15.11
CA ASN A 80 -47.88 20.60 16.32
C ASN A 80 -46.67 21.25 16.98
N THR A 81 -46.86 22.39 17.65
CA THR A 81 -45.79 23.03 18.42
C THR A 81 -45.22 22.05 19.46
N PRO A 82 -43.93 21.67 19.36
CA PRO A 82 -43.34 20.69 20.28
C PRO A 82 -43.41 21.22 21.72
N THR A 83 -43.95 20.40 22.61
CA THR A 83 -44.02 20.73 24.03
C THR A 83 -42.63 20.67 24.67
N ALA A 84 -42.45 21.27 25.85
CA ALA A 84 -41.19 21.17 26.59
C ALA A 84 -40.74 19.71 26.85
N LYS A 85 -41.69 18.76 26.90
CA LYS A 85 -41.39 17.33 26.97
C LYS A 85 -40.76 16.79 25.70
N ASP A 86 -41.19 17.25 24.54
CA ASP A 86 -40.65 16.83 23.24
C ASP A 86 -39.22 17.32 23.06
N TYR A 87 -38.91 18.55 23.52
CA TYR A 87 -37.54 19.04 23.58
C TYR A 87 -36.66 18.26 24.55
N LEU A 88 -37.16 17.86 25.72
CA LEU A 88 -36.41 17.04 26.66
C LEU A 88 -36.18 15.62 26.14
N PHE A 89 -37.15 15.05 25.42
CA PHE A 89 -37.02 13.77 24.75
C PHE A 89 -36.00 13.83 23.61
N LEU A 90 -36.08 14.84 22.75
CA LEU A 90 -35.09 15.08 21.69
C LEU A 90 -33.70 15.37 22.25
N LYS A 91 -33.58 16.13 23.34
CA LYS A 91 -32.32 16.35 24.04
C LYS A 91 -31.74 15.03 24.55
N SER A 92 -32.56 14.18 25.16
CA SER A 92 -32.16 12.85 25.64
C SER A 92 -31.74 11.93 24.50
N GLU A 93 -32.46 11.90 23.39
CA GLU A 93 -32.10 11.13 22.20
C GLU A 93 -30.85 11.69 21.51
N PHE A 94 -30.67 13.01 21.48
CA PHE A 94 -29.46 13.64 20.95
C PHE A 94 -28.24 13.34 21.85
N ASP A 95 -28.41 13.34 23.17
CA ASP A 95 -27.35 12.95 24.10
C ASP A 95 -27.03 11.46 24.00
N LYS A 96 -28.03 10.59 23.73
CA LYS A 96 -27.79 9.18 23.37
C LYS A 96 -27.05 9.03 22.05
N LEU A 97 -27.43 9.78 21.01
CA LEU A 97 -26.74 9.79 19.72
C LEU A 97 -25.32 10.35 19.85
N LYS A 98 -25.10 11.33 20.73
CA LYS A 98 -23.77 11.86 21.09
C LYS A 98 -22.91 10.86 21.86
N LEU A 99 -23.53 9.92 22.58
CA LEU A 99 -22.89 8.74 23.16
C LEU A 99 -22.63 7.64 22.13
N MET A 100 -23.33 7.64 20.99
CA MET A 100 -23.16 6.68 19.89
C MET A 100 -22.23 7.19 18.77
N LEU A 101 -21.97 8.50 18.70
CA LEU A 101 -20.89 9.07 17.91
C LEU A 101 -19.56 8.88 18.66
N PRO A 102 -18.47 8.50 17.99
CA PRO A 102 -17.14 8.51 18.59
C PRO A 102 -16.87 9.91 19.17
N GLN A 103 -16.60 9.97 20.48
CA GLN A 103 -16.26 11.22 21.16
C GLN A 103 -15.10 11.88 20.42
N SER A 104 -15.23 13.18 20.15
CA SER A 104 -14.28 14.01 19.41
C SER A 104 -13.00 14.30 20.19
N GLY A 105 -12.34 13.26 20.65
CA GLY A 105 -10.90 13.23 20.84
C GLY A 105 -10.49 11.93 20.19
N ASN A 106 -10.10 11.97 18.91
CA ASN A 106 -9.54 10.79 18.25
C ASN A 106 -8.47 10.24 19.19
N PRO A 107 -8.69 9.07 19.79
CA PRO A 107 -7.76 8.58 20.78
C PRO A 107 -6.45 8.34 20.06
N ASP A 108 -5.39 9.04 20.47
CA ASP A 108 -4.07 8.92 19.86
C ASP A 108 -3.70 7.43 19.77
N PRO A 109 -3.74 6.83 18.56
CA PRO A 109 -3.57 5.39 18.45
C PRO A 109 -2.17 4.96 18.90
N ILE A 110 -1.19 5.86 18.81
CA ILE A 110 0.19 5.62 19.25
C ILE A 110 0.25 5.62 20.78
N GLY A 111 -0.36 6.62 21.43
CA GLY A 111 -0.52 6.66 22.88
C GLY A 111 -1.24 5.42 23.43
N ILE A 112 -2.35 5.01 22.81
CA ILE A 112 -3.05 3.77 23.15
C ILE A 112 -2.15 2.56 22.91
N HIS A 113 -1.43 2.51 21.79
CA HIS A 113 -0.56 1.38 21.48
C HIS A 113 0.51 1.18 22.54
N TYR A 114 1.18 2.24 22.99
CA TYR A 114 2.20 2.14 24.03
C TYR A 114 1.63 1.85 25.42
N ALA A 115 0.39 2.28 25.71
CA ALA A 115 -0.29 1.95 26.95
C ALA A 115 -0.76 0.48 26.97
N ALA A 116 -1.31 0.02 25.85
CA ALA A 116 -1.81 -1.33 25.70
C ALA A 116 -0.68 -2.36 25.60
N ASN A 117 0.44 -2.02 24.95
CA ASN A 117 1.52 -2.93 24.59
C ASN A 117 2.84 -2.66 25.35
N PRO A 118 3.12 -3.37 26.45
CA PRO A 118 4.34 -3.14 27.25
C PRO A 118 5.63 -3.45 26.50
N ALA A 119 5.61 -4.41 25.56
CA ALA A 119 6.79 -4.78 24.78
C ALA A 119 7.13 -3.76 23.69
N LYS A 120 6.15 -2.95 23.27
CA LYS A 120 6.29 -1.91 22.23
C LYS A 120 7.03 -2.44 21.00
N THR A 121 6.61 -3.61 20.53
CA THR A 121 7.33 -4.37 19.51
C THR A 121 7.40 -3.54 18.24
N LYS A 122 8.61 -3.29 17.73
CA LYS A 122 8.81 -2.76 16.39
C LYS A 122 9.01 -3.91 15.41
N LEU A 123 8.25 -3.94 14.31
CA LEU A 123 8.42 -4.95 13.27
C LEU A 123 9.83 -4.87 12.69
N GLU A 124 10.51 -6.01 12.63
CA GLU A 124 11.86 -6.14 12.08
C GLU A 124 11.84 -6.60 10.62
N CYS A 125 12.84 -6.19 9.82
CA CYS A 125 12.95 -6.51 8.40
C CYS A 125 12.99 -8.02 8.08
N ASP A 126 13.52 -8.81 9.01
CA ASP A 126 13.57 -10.26 8.87
C ASP A 126 12.22 -10.94 9.11
N GLY A 127 11.24 -10.21 9.67
CA GLY A 127 9.90 -10.70 9.93
C GLY A 127 9.77 -11.58 11.17
N PHE A 128 10.84 -11.79 11.96
CA PHE A 128 10.82 -12.76 13.06
C PHE A 128 9.78 -12.44 14.14
N ASN A 129 9.39 -11.19 14.28
CA ASN A 129 8.40 -10.76 15.26
C ASN A 129 7.04 -10.42 14.62
N TYR A 130 6.81 -10.73 13.33
CA TYR A 130 5.58 -10.34 12.62
C TYR A 130 4.30 -10.75 13.34
N LYS A 131 4.19 -11.99 13.82
CA LYS A 131 2.99 -12.46 14.55
C LYS A 131 2.81 -11.81 15.92
N ILE A 132 3.91 -11.42 16.57
CA ILE A 132 3.85 -10.70 17.84
C ILE A 132 3.38 -9.26 17.55
N TRP A 133 4.01 -8.61 16.58
CA TRP A 133 3.66 -7.27 16.12
C TRP A 133 2.20 -7.17 15.63
N GLU A 134 1.75 -8.08 14.76
CA GLU A 134 0.37 -8.12 14.24
C GLU A 134 -0.65 -8.27 15.38
N LYS A 135 -0.31 -9.05 16.42
CA LYS A 135 -1.15 -9.22 17.60
C LYS A 135 -1.21 -7.94 18.46
N GLU A 136 -0.10 -7.23 18.62
CA GLU A 136 -0.06 -5.96 19.34
C GLU A 136 -0.82 -4.85 18.60
N LEU A 137 -0.70 -4.83 17.27
CA LEU A 137 -1.48 -3.96 16.39
C LEU A 137 -2.98 -4.23 16.53
N ASN A 138 -3.41 -5.49 16.40
CA ASN A 138 -4.80 -5.88 16.59
C ASN A 138 -5.33 -5.56 18.00
N ARG A 139 -4.50 -5.68 19.04
CA ARG A 139 -4.91 -5.30 20.40
C ARG A 139 -5.22 -3.80 20.49
N THR A 140 -4.39 -2.95 19.89
CA THR A 140 -4.63 -1.51 19.84
C THR A 140 -5.92 -1.20 19.08
N LEU A 141 -6.05 -1.73 17.86
CA LEU A 141 -7.21 -1.47 17.01
C LEU A 141 -8.51 -2.03 17.60
N ARG A 142 -8.44 -3.15 18.34
CA ARG A 142 -9.57 -3.67 19.11
C ARG A 142 -10.04 -2.71 20.21
N GLN A 143 -9.14 -1.96 20.85
CA GLN A 143 -9.56 -1.00 21.88
C GLN A 143 -10.27 0.20 21.25
N ILE A 144 -9.87 0.61 20.05
CA ILE A 144 -10.42 1.77 19.34
C ILE A 144 -11.74 1.40 18.66
N PHE A 145 -11.74 0.31 17.89
CA PHE A 145 -12.85 -0.06 16.98
C PHE A 145 -13.69 -1.24 17.47
N GLN A 146 -13.33 -1.87 18.59
CA GLN A 146 -14.03 -3.03 19.16
C GLN A 146 -14.10 -4.27 18.25
N ILE A 147 -13.25 -4.34 17.22
CA ILE A 147 -13.11 -5.48 16.31
C ILE A 147 -11.97 -6.38 16.80
N LYS A 148 -12.23 -7.69 16.93
CA LYS A 148 -11.27 -8.64 17.51
C LYS A 148 -10.02 -8.84 16.66
N ASP A 149 -10.21 -9.13 15.38
CA ASP A 149 -9.15 -9.46 14.42
C ASP A 149 -9.17 -8.40 13.29
N PHE A 150 -8.88 -7.15 13.64
CA PHE A 150 -9.01 -6.00 12.75
C PHE A 150 -8.18 -6.16 11.46
N SER A 151 -6.93 -6.65 11.54
CA SER A 151 -6.03 -6.83 10.40
C SER A 151 -6.44 -7.93 9.41
N SER A 152 -7.53 -8.67 9.68
CA SER A 152 -7.91 -9.84 8.89
C SER A 152 -8.74 -9.53 7.65
N LEU A 153 -9.39 -8.37 7.59
CA LEU A 153 -10.30 -7.99 6.49
C LEU A 153 -10.00 -6.56 6.03
N GLU A 154 -9.94 -6.37 4.71
CA GLU A 154 -9.77 -5.07 4.07
C GLU A 154 -10.86 -4.07 4.46
N SER A 155 -12.12 -4.53 4.52
CA SER A 155 -13.27 -3.69 4.88
C SER A 155 -13.12 -3.01 6.25
N ASN A 156 -12.37 -3.62 7.18
CA ASN A 156 -12.11 -3.01 8.48
C ASN A 156 -11.31 -1.71 8.35
N PHE A 157 -10.52 -1.56 7.28
CA PHE A 157 -9.73 -0.37 6.95
C PHE A 157 -10.51 0.57 6.02
N THR A 158 -11.05 0.05 4.92
CA THR A 158 -11.69 0.88 3.88
C THR A 158 -12.99 1.52 4.32
N ASP A 159 -13.72 0.90 5.26
CA ASP A 159 -14.98 1.43 5.78
C ASP A 159 -14.77 2.50 6.88
N ARG A 160 -13.51 2.83 7.20
CA ARG A 160 -13.15 3.87 8.17
C ARG A 160 -13.22 5.26 7.53
N LEU A 161 -13.40 6.28 8.34
CA LEU A 161 -13.27 7.66 7.89
C LEU A 161 -11.83 7.96 7.45
N LEU A 162 -11.62 8.94 6.56
CA LEU A 162 -10.28 9.27 6.05
C LEU A 162 -9.29 9.64 7.17
N ASP A 163 -9.74 10.35 8.20
CA ASP A 163 -8.91 10.71 9.35
C ASP A 163 -8.56 9.50 10.23
N GLU A 164 -9.46 8.52 10.34
CA GLU A 164 -9.20 7.24 10.99
C GLU A 164 -8.18 6.41 10.16
N GLN A 165 -8.33 6.37 8.83
CA GLN A 165 -7.39 5.68 7.94
C GLN A 165 -5.98 6.28 8.06
N ASP A 166 -5.85 7.61 7.99
CA ASP A 166 -4.59 8.33 8.19
C ASP A 166 -3.97 8.00 9.56
N SER A 167 -4.80 7.92 10.60
CA SER A 167 -4.35 7.61 11.96
C SER A 167 -3.85 6.16 12.09
N ILE A 168 -4.50 5.22 11.41
CA ILE A 168 -4.05 3.82 11.32
C ILE A 168 -2.74 3.73 10.53
N SER A 169 -2.62 4.44 9.41
CA SER A 169 -1.38 4.49 8.62
C SER A 169 -0.20 5.02 9.44
N ARG A 170 -0.41 6.09 10.22
CA ARG A 170 0.60 6.63 11.14
C ARG A 170 0.96 5.64 12.24
N LEU A 171 -0.02 4.96 12.81
CA LEU A 171 0.21 3.91 13.81
C LEU A 171 1.11 2.81 13.23
N ILE A 172 0.75 2.25 12.07
CA ILE A 172 1.53 1.20 11.41
C ILE A 172 2.98 1.67 11.20
N ARG A 173 3.18 2.83 10.56
CA ARG A 173 4.53 3.41 10.32
C ARG A 173 5.32 3.66 11.61
N SER A 174 4.65 4.01 12.70
CA SER A 174 5.32 4.24 14.00
C SER A 174 5.81 2.94 14.68
N THR A 175 5.27 1.79 14.26
CA THR A 175 5.51 0.47 14.88
C THR A 175 6.42 -0.44 14.04
N ILE A 176 7.07 0.08 13.01
CA ILE A 176 8.04 -0.67 12.18
C ILE A 176 9.45 -0.09 12.35
N ASN A 177 10.48 -0.85 11.98
CA ASN A 177 11.86 -0.37 11.98
C ASN A 177 12.12 0.63 10.82
N GLU A 178 13.25 1.33 10.89
CA GLU A 178 13.59 2.39 9.92
C GLU A 178 13.77 1.86 8.48
N ASP A 179 14.32 0.65 8.34
CA ASP A 179 14.50 0.01 7.04
C ASP A 179 13.15 -0.31 6.35
N LEU A 180 12.17 -0.85 7.10
CA LEU A 180 10.82 -1.10 6.60
C LEU A 180 10.07 0.19 6.33
N LEU A 181 10.28 1.22 7.16
CA LEU A 181 9.71 2.54 6.93
C LEU A 181 10.20 3.11 5.59
N GLY A 182 11.50 3.03 5.30
CA GLY A 182 12.05 3.44 4.01
C GLY A 182 11.45 2.67 2.82
N ILE A 183 11.15 1.37 3.00
CA ILE A 183 10.46 0.57 1.98
C ILE A 183 9.01 1.04 1.79
N VAL A 184 8.25 1.23 2.87
CA VAL A 184 6.86 1.69 2.81
C VAL A 184 6.78 3.05 2.14
N ASP A 185 7.61 4.00 2.56
CA ASP A 185 7.61 5.37 2.04
C ASP A 185 8.08 5.46 0.58
N SER A 186 8.81 4.46 0.08
CA SER A 186 9.21 4.38 -1.34
C SER A 186 8.09 3.95 -2.30
N THR A 187 6.94 3.49 -1.78
CA THR A 187 5.85 2.92 -2.59
C THR A 187 4.69 3.87 -2.87
N ASP A 188 4.75 5.13 -2.44
CA ASP A 188 3.67 6.13 -2.51
C ASP A 188 2.30 5.65 -1.97
N ASN A 189 2.30 4.59 -1.15
CA ASN A 189 1.09 4.00 -0.56
C ASN A 189 0.72 4.74 0.72
N GLU A 190 -0.42 5.44 0.72
CA GLU A 190 -0.96 6.10 1.92
C GLU A 190 -2.07 5.31 2.62
N ASP A 191 -2.71 4.41 1.89
CA ASP A 191 -3.78 3.55 2.41
C ASP A 191 -3.24 2.55 3.45
N PRO A 192 -3.82 2.48 4.67
CA PRO A 192 -3.35 1.60 5.72
C PRO A 192 -3.44 0.12 5.37
N TRP A 193 -4.42 -0.30 4.55
CA TRP A 193 -4.54 -1.69 4.11
C TRP A 193 -3.38 -2.08 3.20
N SER A 194 -3.09 -1.27 2.18
CA SER A 194 -1.97 -1.46 1.25
C SER A 194 -0.62 -1.49 1.97
N ILE A 195 -0.42 -0.62 2.97
CA ILE A 195 0.79 -0.65 3.81
C ILE A 195 0.87 -1.97 4.57
N LEU A 196 -0.23 -2.42 5.19
CA LEU A 196 -0.27 -3.69 5.93
C LEU A 196 0.00 -4.89 5.01
N GLU A 197 -0.59 -4.94 3.81
CA GLU A 197 -0.36 -6.01 2.84
C GLU A 197 1.08 -6.04 2.35
N LEU A 198 1.68 -4.88 2.10
CA LEU A 198 3.10 -4.77 1.76
C LEU A 198 3.98 -5.34 2.88
N LEU A 199 3.75 -4.90 4.12
CA LEU A 199 4.47 -5.39 5.29
C LEU A 199 4.25 -6.88 5.51
N LYS A 200 3.04 -7.37 5.30
CA LYS A 200 2.74 -8.81 5.31
C LYS A 200 3.57 -9.51 4.25
N ALA A 201 3.52 -9.11 2.99
CA ALA A 201 4.30 -9.74 1.92
C ALA A 201 5.82 -9.73 2.18
N LYS A 202 6.35 -8.68 2.82
CA LYS A 202 7.79 -8.52 3.11
C LYS A 202 8.26 -9.20 4.39
N CYS A 203 7.46 -9.12 5.44
CA CYS A 203 7.82 -9.50 6.81
C CYS A 203 7.05 -10.72 7.30
N SER A 204 6.02 -11.18 6.59
CA SER A 204 5.62 -12.57 6.63
C SER A 204 6.63 -13.39 5.83
N ARG A 205 7.92 -13.26 6.15
CA ARG A 205 8.94 -14.28 5.86
C ARG A 205 8.57 -15.49 6.70
N SER A 206 7.56 -16.13 6.16
CA SER A 206 6.94 -17.39 6.42
C SER A 206 6.95 -17.97 7.82
N ASP A 207 5.78 -18.50 8.17
CA ASP A 207 5.67 -19.56 9.17
C ASP A 207 6.78 -20.63 8.99
N ARG A 208 7.28 -20.86 7.77
CA ARG A 208 8.37 -21.78 7.48
C ARG A 208 9.74 -21.34 7.99
N GLN A 209 10.21 -20.11 7.77
CA GLN A 209 11.52 -19.68 8.29
C GLN A 209 11.53 -19.63 9.81
N HIS A 210 10.39 -19.25 10.42
CA HIS A 210 10.18 -19.43 11.87
C HIS A 210 10.31 -20.87 12.32
N LYS A 211 9.68 -21.80 11.60
CA LYS A 211 9.76 -23.23 11.90
C LYS A 211 11.19 -23.77 11.70
N ILE A 212 11.95 -23.25 10.73
CA ILE A 212 13.38 -23.59 10.54
C ILE A 212 14.20 -23.09 11.73
N SER A 213 14.02 -21.84 12.17
CA SER A 213 14.70 -21.31 13.36
C SER A 213 14.35 -22.11 14.65
N LEU A 214 13.12 -22.62 14.76
CA LEU A 214 12.76 -23.54 15.84
C LEU A 214 13.54 -24.85 15.76
N VAL A 215 13.72 -25.40 14.55
CA VAL A 215 14.54 -26.60 14.33
C VAL A 215 16.00 -26.34 14.66
N GLU A 216 16.57 -25.21 14.29
CA GLU A 216 17.93 -24.82 14.66
C GLU A 216 18.11 -24.74 16.19
N GLN A 217 17.12 -24.22 16.91
CA GLN A 217 17.10 -24.23 18.38
C GLN A 217 17.04 -25.65 18.94
N ILE A 218 16.25 -26.55 18.34
CA ILE A 218 16.22 -27.97 18.73
C ILE A 218 17.60 -28.60 18.48
N ILE A 219 18.21 -28.38 17.31
CA ILE A 219 19.54 -28.89 16.98
C ILE A 219 20.55 -28.41 18.02
N ALA A 220 20.56 -27.10 18.34
CA ALA A 220 21.45 -26.54 19.34
C ALA A 220 21.28 -27.24 20.71
N LEU A 221 20.03 -27.42 21.17
CA LEU A 221 19.72 -28.12 22.42
C LEU A 221 20.13 -29.61 22.43
N VAL A 222 20.00 -30.30 21.29
CA VAL A 222 20.42 -31.72 21.14
C VAL A 222 21.94 -31.84 21.12
N THR A 223 22.62 -30.87 20.52
CA THR A 223 24.09 -30.86 20.39
C THR A 223 24.80 -30.36 21.65
N ASP A 224 24.11 -29.65 22.53
CA ASP A 224 24.65 -29.18 23.81
C ASP A 224 25.06 -30.37 24.70
N LYS A 225 26.34 -30.41 25.08
CA LYS A 225 26.93 -31.46 25.93
C LYS A 225 27.10 -31.03 27.38
N THR A 226 26.62 -29.84 27.75
CA THR A 226 26.66 -29.38 29.13
C THR A 226 25.74 -30.23 30.03
N PRO A 227 26.06 -30.39 31.33
CA PRO A 227 25.18 -31.06 32.27
C PRO A 227 23.80 -30.39 32.32
N GLY A 228 22.75 -31.21 32.40
CA GLY A 228 21.38 -30.72 32.48
C GLY A 228 21.14 -29.80 33.69
N SER A 229 20.42 -28.70 33.44
CA SER A 229 20.01 -27.71 34.44
C SER A 229 18.53 -27.35 34.28
N GLU A 230 17.93 -26.73 35.29
CA GLU A 230 16.56 -26.18 35.18
C GLU A 230 16.42 -25.19 34.01
N VAL A 231 17.47 -24.41 33.75
CA VAL A 231 17.53 -23.49 32.60
C VAL A 231 17.47 -24.26 31.28
N SER A 232 18.19 -25.38 31.15
CA SER A 232 18.13 -26.22 29.95
C SER A 232 16.74 -26.83 29.74
N LEU A 233 16.09 -27.28 30.82
CA LEU A 233 14.73 -27.84 30.76
C LEU A 233 13.68 -26.78 30.39
N ALA A 234 13.85 -25.55 30.89
CA ALA A 234 13.01 -24.42 30.53
C ALA A 234 13.14 -24.06 29.03
N LYS A 235 14.36 -24.11 28.49
CA LYS A 235 14.60 -23.90 27.05
C LYS A 235 13.89 -24.97 26.21
N TRP A 236 14.04 -26.25 26.56
CA TRP A 236 13.31 -27.35 25.93
C TRP A 236 11.79 -27.16 25.98
N SER A 237 11.26 -26.82 27.14
CA SER A 237 9.81 -26.59 27.32
C SER A 237 9.29 -25.43 26.46
N CYS A 238 10.05 -24.33 26.39
CA CYS A 238 9.72 -23.18 25.55
C CYS A 238 9.68 -23.53 24.06
N VAL A 239 10.70 -24.23 23.58
CA VAL A 239 10.78 -24.68 22.18
C VAL A 239 9.62 -25.62 21.83
N MET A 240 9.34 -26.61 22.69
CA MET A 240 8.25 -27.56 22.44
C MET A 240 6.86 -26.91 22.52
N ALA A 241 6.67 -25.92 23.38
CA ALA A 241 5.44 -25.12 23.40
C ALA A 241 5.23 -24.39 22.06
N LYS A 242 6.29 -23.82 21.48
CA LYS A 242 6.23 -23.19 20.16
C LYS A 242 5.95 -24.22 19.06
N VAL A 243 6.61 -25.38 19.05
CA VAL A 243 6.32 -26.48 18.10
C VAL A 243 4.82 -26.84 18.13
N LYS A 244 4.25 -26.98 19.32
CA LYS A 244 2.82 -27.25 19.50
C LYS A 244 1.94 -26.09 19.02
N GLN A 245 2.32 -24.85 19.31
CA GLN A 245 1.61 -23.65 18.87
C GLN A 245 1.53 -23.56 17.33
N PHE A 246 2.64 -23.86 16.64
CA PHE A 246 2.72 -23.88 15.19
C PHE A 246 2.04 -25.12 14.55
N LYS A 247 1.52 -26.04 15.36
CA LYS A 247 0.88 -27.30 14.91
C LYS A 247 1.78 -28.09 13.95
N ILE A 248 3.09 -28.06 14.20
CA ILE A 248 4.08 -28.74 13.35
C ILE A 248 3.86 -30.24 13.48
N THR A 249 3.59 -30.92 12.36
CA THR A 249 3.45 -32.38 12.34
C THR A 249 4.83 -33.04 12.36
N VAL A 250 4.92 -34.32 12.73
CA VAL A 250 6.19 -35.06 12.70
C VAL A 250 6.78 -35.11 11.28
N ASP A 251 5.91 -35.25 10.27
CA ASP A 251 6.31 -35.28 8.87
C ASP A 251 6.86 -33.93 8.39
N GLU A 252 6.17 -32.84 8.73
CA GLU A 252 6.65 -31.47 8.48
C GLU A 252 7.98 -31.20 9.22
N LEU A 253 8.09 -31.65 10.47
CA LEU A 253 9.30 -31.50 11.28
C LEU A 253 10.50 -32.19 10.62
N GLY A 254 10.33 -33.40 10.11
CA GLY A 254 11.37 -34.09 9.34
C GLY A 254 11.81 -33.28 8.11
N GLY A 255 10.86 -32.67 7.40
CA GLY A 255 11.16 -31.80 6.26
C GLY A 255 11.95 -30.55 6.66
N LEU A 256 11.62 -29.93 7.79
CA LEU A 256 12.34 -28.76 8.32
C LEU A 256 13.77 -29.12 8.75
N PHE A 257 13.97 -30.28 9.38
CA PHE A 257 15.32 -30.80 9.68
C PHE A 257 16.13 -31.03 8.41
N LEU A 258 15.53 -31.63 7.38
CA LEU A 258 16.20 -31.83 6.11
C LEU A 258 16.62 -30.48 5.50
N GLN A 259 15.72 -29.50 5.43
CA GLN A 259 16.04 -28.19 4.87
C GLN A 259 17.14 -27.46 5.66
N SER A 260 17.09 -27.48 6.99
CA SER A 260 18.07 -26.80 7.84
C SER A 260 19.47 -27.41 7.75
N LEU A 261 19.56 -28.72 7.57
CA LEU A 261 20.84 -29.45 7.57
C LEU A 261 21.42 -29.69 6.17
N PHE A 262 20.61 -29.54 5.11
CA PHE A 262 21.04 -29.90 3.76
C PHE A 262 21.83 -28.76 3.10
N ILE A 263 23.13 -28.98 2.96
CA ILE A 263 24.05 -28.05 2.30
C ILE A 263 23.96 -28.24 0.78
N ALA A 264 24.04 -27.13 0.05
CA ALA A 264 24.05 -27.12 -1.41
C ALA A 264 25.10 -28.09 -2.00
N PRO A 265 24.76 -28.90 -3.02
CA PRO A 265 25.71 -29.81 -3.65
C PRO A 265 26.88 -29.11 -4.33
N ILE A 266 27.99 -29.82 -4.50
CA ILE A 266 29.18 -29.32 -5.21
C ILE A 266 28.80 -28.85 -6.63
N GLY A 267 29.24 -27.65 -6.99
CA GLY A 267 28.95 -27.01 -8.28
C GLY A 267 27.64 -26.22 -8.31
N VAL A 268 26.89 -26.18 -7.21
CA VAL A 268 25.69 -25.35 -7.05
C VAL A 268 26.04 -24.13 -6.19
N ASP A 269 25.64 -22.93 -6.65
CA ASP A 269 25.79 -21.71 -5.84
C ASP A 269 24.91 -21.81 -4.57
N PRO A 270 25.48 -21.72 -3.35
CA PRO A 270 24.73 -21.92 -2.12
C PRO A 270 23.58 -20.94 -1.91
N LYS A 271 23.78 -19.65 -2.23
CA LYS A 271 22.74 -18.62 -2.05
C LYS A 271 21.59 -18.80 -3.01
N THR A 272 21.89 -19.15 -4.26
CA THR A 272 20.88 -19.44 -5.29
C THR A 272 20.11 -20.72 -4.95
N PHE A 273 20.78 -21.72 -4.39
CA PHE A 273 20.14 -22.96 -3.93
C PHE A 273 19.18 -22.70 -2.78
N GLU A 274 19.67 -22.06 -1.71
CA GLU A 274 18.88 -21.68 -0.52
C GLU A 274 17.65 -20.88 -0.92
N PHE A 275 17.85 -19.80 -1.69
CA PHE A 275 16.75 -18.97 -2.20
C PHE A 275 15.74 -19.78 -3.01
N SER A 276 16.20 -20.68 -3.90
CA SER A 276 15.30 -21.52 -4.70
C SER A 276 14.50 -22.50 -3.84
N VAL A 277 15.11 -23.09 -2.82
CA VAL A 277 14.45 -24.04 -1.92
C VAL A 277 13.41 -23.32 -1.09
N ASP A 278 13.79 -22.21 -0.45
CA ASP A 278 12.92 -21.40 0.38
C ASP A 278 11.71 -20.91 -0.42
N GLN A 279 11.96 -20.24 -1.56
CA GLN A 279 10.88 -19.69 -2.39
C GLN A 279 9.85 -20.74 -2.81
N ASN A 280 10.27 -21.96 -3.17
CA ASN A 280 9.35 -23.01 -3.61
C ASN A 280 8.58 -23.63 -2.43
N LEU A 281 9.21 -23.71 -1.27
CA LEU A 281 8.57 -24.26 -0.08
C LEU A 281 7.61 -23.27 0.58
N GLU A 282 7.83 -21.96 0.39
CA GLU A 282 6.89 -20.95 0.87
C GLU A 282 5.54 -20.94 0.18
N LEU A 283 5.49 -21.43 -1.05
CA LEU A 283 4.24 -21.51 -1.80
C LEU A 283 3.35 -22.69 -1.38
N LYS A 284 3.85 -23.57 -0.51
CA LYS A 284 3.15 -24.80 -0.08
C LYS A 284 2.66 -24.64 1.37
N ASP A 285 1.36 -24.83 1.59
CA ASP A 285 0.81 -24.96 2.94
C ASP A 285 1.27 -26.28 3.56
N LYS A 286 2.00 -26.20 4.68
CA LYS A 286 2.57 -27.32 5.47
C LYS A 286 3.27 -28.39 4.61
N PRO A 287 4.45 -28.06 4.04
CA PRO A 287 5.18 -29.00 3.19
C PRO A 287 5.56 -30.27 3.95
N SER A 288 5.22 -31.43 3.39
CA SER A 288 5.63 -32.74 3.89
C SER A 288 7.14 -32.97 3.73
N PHE A 289 7.68 -33.99 4.39
CA PHE A 289 9.07 -34.42 4.14
C PHE A 289 9.32 -34.72 2.65
N SER A 290 8.34 -35.34 1.99
CA SER A 290 8.40 -35.69 0.57
C SER A 290 8.45 -34.44 -0.33
N ASP A 291 7.66 -33.42 -0.01
CA ASP A 291 7.67 -32.14 -0.73
C ASP A 291 9.05 -31.47 -0.65
N VAL A 292 9.62 -31.41 0.56
CA VAL A 292 10.95 -30.83 0.80
C VAL A 292 12.02 -31.58 0.01
N THR A 293 12.00 -32.90 0.06
CA THR A 293 12.94 -33.75 -0.67
C THR A 293 12.86 -33.47 -2.17
N THR A 294 11.65 -33.40 -2.73
CA THR A 294 11.43 -33.15 -4.16
C THR A 294 11.93 -31.78 -4.58
N ILE A 295 11.70 -30.75 -3.77
CA ILE A 295 12.14 -29.38 -4.05
C ILE A 295 13.67 -29.27 -3.96
N ILE A 296 14.29 -29.85 -2.93
CA ILE A 296 15.75 -29.91 -2.79
C ILE A 296 16.39 -30.63 -3.98
N GLN A 297 15.83 -31.78 -4.41
CA GLN A 297 16.31 -32.50 -5.60
C GLN A 297 16.20 -31.66 -6.87
N SER A 298 15.10 -30.93 -7.02
CA SER A 298 14.87 -30.04 -8.16
C SER A 298 15.86 -28.88 -8.19
N ALA A 299 16.06 -28.21 -7.04
CA ALA A 299 17.03 -27.11 -6.89
C ALA A 299 18.47 -27.57 -7.14
N SER A 300 18.81 -28.77 -6.67
CA SER A 300 20.11 -29.42 -6.88
C SER A 300 20.40 -29.75 -8.34
N SER A 301 19.36 -29.96 -9.16
CA SER A 301 19.47 -30.39 -10.56
C SER A 301 19.50 -29.22 -11.55
N LYS A 302 18.77 -28.14 -11.26
CA LYS A 302 18.64 -26.95 -12.15
C LYS A 302 19.95 -26.19 -12.34
N SER A 303 20.85 -26.23 -11.36
CA SER A 303 22.16 -25.56 -11.38
C SER A 303 23.22 -26.29 -12.22
N LYS A 304 23.13 -27.62 -12.36
CA LYS A 304 24.06 -28.40 -13.20
C LYS A 304 23.94 -28.09 -14.69
N ASN A 305 22.77 -27.62 -15.15
CA ASN A 305 22.53 -27.31 -16.56
C ASN A 305 23.12 -25.97 -17.01
N LYS A 306 23.55 -25.10 -16.08
CA LYS A 306 24.21 -23.82 -16.43
C LYS A 306 25.75 -23.91 -16.53
N GLN A 307 26.38 -25.01 -16.11
CA GLN A 307 27.85 -25.13 -16.02
C GLN A 307 28.52 -25.98 -17.12
N ARG A 308 27.82 -26.34 -18.21
CA ARG A 308 28.49 -26.92 -19.39
C ARG A 308 28.60 -25.92 -20.56
N PRO A 309 29.64 -25.08 -20.62
CA PRO A 309 30.18 -24.62 -21.89
C PRO A 309 31.25 -25.61 -22.37
N ASN A 310 30.99 -26.19 -23.54
CA ASN A 310 31.87 -26.84 -24.52
C ASN A 310 33.20 -27.45 -24.05
N ARG A 311 33.28 -28.78 -24.17
CA ARG A 311 34.53 -29.47 -24.51
C ARG A 311 34.86 -29.19 -25.98
N TYR A 312 36.03 -28.62 -26.23
CA TYR A 312 36.87 -28.91 -27.39
C TYR A 312 38.30 -29.13 -26.89
#